data_AF-A0A7Y8MNE4-F1
#
_entry.id   AF-A0A7Y8MNE4-F1
#
_cell.length_a   1.000
_cell.length_b   1.000
_cell.length_c   1.000
_cell.angle_alpha   90.00
_cell.angle_beta   90.00
_cell.angle_gamma   90.00
#
_symmetry.space_group_name_H-M   'P 1'
#
loop_
_entity.id
_entity.type
_entity.pdbx_description
1 polymer ?
#
loop_
_entity_poly.entity_id
_entity_poly.type
_entity_poly.pdbx_seq_one_letter_code
_entity_poly.pdbx_strand_id
1 'polypeptide(L)'
;MPQPPLILFGALDRHNLGDLLFPHLWAAHCAEREILYAGLAQRDLTNYGGHRVHAIAQLAQEYSDRAVDILHVGGELLTCSLYEAAIMTLAPDAARAAIARYDQDVNARTAWAQSELGMRQTVGYLVPRRLFPKARHIAYHAVGGMSLDKLPAAMRDEV
;
A
#
# COMPACT_ATOMS: atom_id res chain seq x y z
N MET A 1 -28.79 -6.44 -1.14
CA MET A 1 -27.62 -7.06 -1.80
C MET A 1 -26.54 -7.22 -0.73
N PRO A 2 -25.77 -8.32 -0.71
CA PRO A 2 -24.65 -8.46 0.22
C PRO A 2 -23.66 -7.30 0.02
N GLN A 3 -23.03 -6.84 1.10
CA GLN A 3 -22.01 -5.81 1.00
C GLN A 3 -20.78 -6.38 0.26
N PRO A 4 -20.13 -5.61 -0.63
CA PRO A 4 -18.88 -6.06 -1.25
C PRO A 4 -17.79 -6.21 -0.18
N PRO A 5 -16.68 -6.92 -0.46
CA PRO A 5 -15.55 -6.94 0.46
C PRO A 5 -14.95 -5.54 0.66
N LEU A 6 -14.42 -5.31 1.85
CA LEU A 6 -13.67 -4.11 2.22
C LEU A 6 -12.18 -4.42 2.15
N ILE A 7 -11.46 -3.71 1.29
CA ILE A 7 -10.00 -3.74 1.24
C ILE A 7 -9.47 -2.68 2.20
N LEU A 8 -8.84 -3.10 3.29
CA LEU A 8 -8.03 -2.22 4.14
C LEU A 8 -6.64 -2.13 3.53
N PHE A 9 -6.26 -0.97 3.03
CA PHE A 9 -5.00 -0.78 2.31
C PHE A 9 -4.09 0.23 2.99
N GLY A 10 -2.80 -0.06 3.03
CA GLY A 10 -1.78 0.80 3.65
C GLY A 10 -0.48 0.05 3.87
N ALA A 11 0.35 0.55 4.78
CA ALA A 11 1.65 -0.03 5.12
C ALA A 11 1.60 -1.34 5.93
N LEU A 12 0.51 -2.11 5.80
CA LEU A 12 0.23 -3.32 6.57
C LEU A 12 1.23 -4.45 6.31
N ASP A 13 2.01 -4.36 5.23
CA ASP A 13 3.04 -5.30 4.82
C ASP A 13 4.41 -5.06 5.51
N ARG A 14 4.46 -4.15 6.50
CA ARG A 14 5.67 -3.79 7.24
C ARG A 14 5.61 -4.28 8.69
N HIS A 15 6.77 -4.65 9.22
CA HIS A 15 6.92 -5.03 10.63
C HIS A 15 7.14 -3.79 11.53
N ASN A 16 6.13 -2.91 11.60
CA ASN A 16 6.10 -1.72 12.44
C ASN A 16 4.83 -1.74 13.32
N LEU A 17 4.94 -1.41 14.61
CA LEU A 17 3.82 -1.49 15.55
C LEU A 17 2.59 -0.69 15.09
N GLY A 18 2.78 0.53 14.60
CA GLY A 18 1.69 1.37 14.11
C GLY A 18 1.00 0.73 12.91
N ASP A 19 1.80 0.31 11.92
CA ASP A 19 1.32 -0.34 10.70
C ASP A 19 0.53 -1.63 10.97
N LEU A 20 0.93 -2.38 12.01
CA LEU A 20 0.22 -3.58 12.47
C LEU A 20 -1.06 -3.27 13.26
N LEU A 21 -1.12 -2.17 14.00
CA LEU A 21 -2.24 -1.84 14.89
C LEU A 21 -3.46 -1.26 14.14
N PHE A 22 -3.24 -0.35 13.19
CA PHE A 22 -4.33 0.30 12.45
C PHE A 22 -5.35 -0.65 11.80
N PRO A 23 -4.96 -1.75 11.12
CA PRO A 23 -5.92 -2.67 10.53
C PRO A 23 -6.82 -3.36 11.57
N HIS A 24 -6.34 -3.63 12.79
CA HIS A 24 -7.17 -4.20 13.86
C HIS A 24 -8.28 -3.24 14.30
N LEU A 25 -7.96 -1.94 14.43
CA LEU A 25 -8.93 -0.93 14.84
C LEU A 25 -10.07 -0.81 13.81
N TRP A 26 -9.71 -0.79 12.53
CA TRP A 26 -10.68 -0.72 11.45
C TRP A 26 -11.46 -2.02 11.26
N ALA A 27 -10.81 -3.18 11.43
CA ALA A 27 -11.50 -4.46 11.39
C ALA A 27 -12.54 -4.60 12.49
N ALA A 28 -12.22 -4.17 13.72
CA ALA A 28 -13.17 -4.12 14.83
C ALA A 28 -14.35 -3.16 14.55
N HIS A 29 -14.09 -2.03 13.88
CA HIS A 29 -15.13 -1.06 13.51
C HIS A 29 -16.04 -1.57 12.37
N CYS A 30 -15.54 -2.45 11.50
CA CYS A 30 -16.24 -2.96 10.31
C CYS A 30 -16.64 -4.45 10.42
N ALA A 31 -16.83 -4.96 11.64
CA ALA A 31 -16.88 -6.39 11.98
C ALA A 31 -17.89 -7.26 11.20
N GLU A 32 -18.89 -6.68 10.54
CA GLU A 32 -19.91 -7.43 9.77
C GLU A 32 -19.52 -7.64 8.29
N ARG A 33 -18.36 -7.15 7.85
CA ARG A 33 -17.89 -7.23 6.46
C ARG A 33 -16.79 -8.26 6.27
N GLU A 34 -16.73 -8.84 5.07
CA GLU A 34 -15.51 -9.51 4.61
C GLU A 34 -14.39 -8.47 4.45
N ILE A 35 -13.26 -8.68 5.12
CA ILE A 35 -12.12 -7.77 5.13
C ILE A 35 -10.93 -8.44 4.46
N LEU A 36 -10.36 -7.74 3.47
CA LEU A 36 -9.10 -8.11 2.82
C LEU A 36 -8.03 -7.11 3.26
N TYR A 37 -6.97 -7.61 3.91
CA TYR A 37 -5.84 -6.78 4.31
C TYR A 37 -4.87 -6.68 3.13
N ALA A 38 -4.54 -5.46 2.73
CA ALA A 38 -3.71 -5.21 1.57
C ALA A 38 -2.56 -4.26 1.85
N GLY A 39 -1.42 -4.57 1.24
CA GLY A 39 -0.23 -3.74 1.20
C GLY A 39 0.34 -3.71 -0.21
N LEU A 40 1.57 -3.26 -0.35
CA LEU A 40 2.28 -3.29 -1.62
C LEU A 40 2.80 -4.69 -1.95
N ALA A 41 3.21 -5.44 -0.93
CA ALA A 41 3.73 -6.80 -1.05
C ALA A 41 2.87 -7.82 -0.28
N GLN A 42 2.83 -9.05 -0.79
CA GLN A 42 2.19 -10.16 -0.10
C GLN A 42 3.05 -10.60 1.10
N ARG A 43 2.45 -10.67 2.29
CA ARG A 43 3.14 -10.99 3.55
C ARG A 43 2.26 -11.80 4.48
N ASP A 44 2.88 -12.67 5.28
CA ASP A 44 2.25 -13.26 6.46
C ASP A 44 2.90 -12.67 7.71
N LEU A 45 2.21 -11.75 8.38
CA LEU A 45 2.67 -11.09 9.60
C LEU A 45 1.95 -11.60 10.85
N THR A 46 1.20 -12.69 10.75
CA THR A 46 0.41 -13.23 11.87
C THR A 46 1.27 -13.59 13.09
N ASN A 47 2.50 -14.06 12.87
CA ASN A 47 3.48 -14.32 13.93
C ASN A 47 3.94 -13.07 14.72
N TYR A 48 3.65 -11.87 14.20
CA TYR A 48 4.00 -10.59 14.81
C TYR A 48 2.76 -9.82 15.28
N GLY A 49 1.60 -10.47 15.34
CA GLY A 49 0.32 -9.81 15.66
C GLY A 49 -0.27 -9.02 14.49
N GLY A 50 0.23 -9.20 13.28
CA GLY A 50 -0.34 -8.65 12.04
C GLY A 50 -1.34 -9.57 11.37
N HIS A 51 -1.49 -9.40 10.06
CA HIS A 51 -2.44 -10.14 9.23
C HIS A 51 -1.74 -10.88 8.08
N ARG A 52 -2.49 -11.74 7.39
CA ARG A 52 -2.15 -12.18 6.04
C ARG A 52 -2.48 -11.03 5.09
N VAL A 53 -1.45 -10.43 4.52
CA VAL A 53 -1.54 -9.25 3.67
C VAL A 53 -1.41 -9.69 2.22
N HIS A 54 -2.36 -9.26 1.39
CA HIS A 54 -2.35 -9.44 -0.05
C HIS A 54 -1.60 -8.27 -0.72
N ALA A 55 -0.89 -8.55 -1.81
CA ALA A 55 -0.40 -7.47 -2.67
C ALA A 55 -1.59 -6.81 -3.38
N ILE A 56 -1.69 -5.49 -3.29
CA ILE A 56 -2.80 -4.75 -3.88
C ILE A 56 -2.89 -4.91 -5.40
N ALA A 57 -1.75 -5.08 -6.08
CA ALA A 57 -1.69 -5.36 -7.51
C ALA A 57 -2.32 -6.71 -7.89
N GLN A 58 -2.29 -7.70 -7.00
CA GLN A 58 -2.97 -8.98 -7.19
C GLN A 58 -4.47 -8.84 -6.97
N LEU A 59 -4.90 -8.17 -5.90
CA LEU A 59 -6.32 -7.91 -5.64
C LEU A 59 -6.96 -7.10 -6.77
N ALA A 60 -6.23 -6.15 -7.37
CA ALA A 60 -6.70 -5.39 -8.51
C ALA A 60 -7.05 -6.28 -9.73
N GLN A 61 -6.30 -7.36 -9.93
CA GLN A 61 -6.57 -8.32 -11.01
C GLN A 61 -7.78 -9.19 -10.65
N GLU A 62 -7.82 -9.72 -9.43
CA GLU A 62 -8.89 -10.58 -8.93
C GLU A 62 -10.27 -9.88 -8.87
N TYR A 63 -10.28 -8.59 -8.56
CA TYR A 63 -11.49 -7.77 -8.43
C TYR A 63 -11.70 -6.79 -9.59
N SER A 64 -11.07 -7.04 -10.74
CA SER A 64 -11.11 -6.12 -11.90
C SER A 64 -12.53 -5.84 -12.42
N ASP A 65 -13.43 -6.81 -12.33
CA ASP A 65 -14.83 -6.74 -12.76
C ASP A 65 -15.85 -6.76 -11.59
N ARG A 66 -15.38 -6.81 -10.35
CA ARG A 66 -16.21 -6.93 -9.14
C ARG A 66 -16.20 -5.65 -8.31
N ALA A 67 -17.32 -5.37 -7.66
CA ALA A 67 -17.41 -4.23 -6.75
C ALA A 67 -16.63 -4.50 -5.45
N VAL A 68 -15.85 -3.52 -5.02
CA VAL A 68 -15.11 -3.49 -3.75
C VAL A 68 -15.26 -2.12 -3.11
N ASP A 69 -15.09 -2.04 -1.79
CA ASP A 69 -14.78 -0.78 -1.12
C ASP A 69 -13.33 -0.79 -0.67
N ILE A 70 -12.66 0.36 -0.75
CA ILE A 70 -11.26 0.51 -0.36
C ILE A 70 -11.19 1.58 0.72
N LEU A 71 -10.52 1.24 1.82
CA LEU A 71 -10.23 2.15 2.90
C LEU A 71 -8.72 2.19 3.11
N HIS A 72 -8.12 3.35 2.82
CA HIS A 72 -6.73 3.61 3.16
C HIS A 72 -6.61 3.81 4.68
N VAL A 73 -5.74 3.03 5.30
CA VAL A 73 -5.46 3.04 6.74
C VAL A 73 -3.95 3.12 6.98
N GLY A 74 -3.51 3.98 7.89
CA GLY A 74 -2.09 4.08 8.22
C GLY A 74 -1.79 5.23 9.15
N GLY A 75 -0.50 5.55 9.28
CA GLY A 75 -0.01 6.73 10.01
C GLY A 75 0.54 7.78 9.06
N GLU A 76 1.70 7.54 8.45
CA GLU A 76 2.36 8.45 7.51
C GLU A 76 2.54 7.74 6.16
N LEU A 77 1.69 8.06 5.18
CA LEU A 77 1.63 7.31 3.92
C LEU A 77 1.88 8.20 2.69
N LEU A 78 1.42 9.45 2.72
CA LEU A 78 1.32 10.28 1.52
C LEU A 78 2.68 10.76 1.00
N THR A 79 3.72 10.74 1.85
CA THR A 79 5.08 11.12 1.44
C THR A 79 6.03 9.95 1.20
N CYS A 80 5.57 8.71 1.38
CA CYS A 80 6.39 7.53 1.12
C CYS A 80 6.41 7.23 -0.38
N SER A 81 7.58 7.31 -1.00
CA SER A 81 7.74 6.94 -2.41
C SER A 81 7.58 5.43 -2.60
N LEU A 82 7.17 5.03 -3.81
CA LEU A 82 7.08 3.62 -4.19
C LEU A 82 8.44 2.91 -4.07
N TYR A 83 9.53 3.64 -4.32
CA TYR A 83 10.89 3.14 -4.15
C TYR A 83 11.22 2.85 -2.68
N GLU A 84 11.01 3.81 -1.78
CA GLU A 84 11.23 3.60 -0.34
C GLU A 84 10.39 2.43 0.18
N ALA A 85 9.12 2.38 -0.23
CA ALA A 85 8.23 1.30 0.15
C ALA A 85 8.72 -0.06 -0.37
N ALA A 86 9.12 -0.15 -1.65
CA ALA A 86 9.70 -1.37 -2.21
C ALA A 86 10.91 -1.84 -1.41
N ILE A 87 11.87 -0.94 -1.12
CA ILE A 87 13.03 -1.24 -0.29
C ILE A 87 12.63 -1.74 1.10
N MET A 88 11.66 -1.09 1.74
CA MET A 88 11.18 -1.44 3.09
C MET A 88 10.46 -2.79 3.14
N THR A 89 9.99 -3.29 2.00
CA THR A 89 9.41 -4.63 1.88
C THR A 89 10.46 -5.71 1.59
N LEU A 90 11.73 -5.41 1.35
CA LEU A 90 12.75 -6.42 1.07
C LEU A 90 13.38 -7.00 2.35
N ALA A 91 13.99 -8.18 2.20
CA ALA A 91 14.92 -8.69 3.22
C ALA A 91 16.17 -7.79 3.31
N PRO A 92 16.84 -7.66 4.47
CA PRO A 92 17.92 -6.69 4.67
C PRO A 92 19.07 -6.76 3.64
N ASP A 93 19.50 -7.96 3.24
CA ASP A 93 20.54 -8.13 2.21
C ASP A 93 20.08 -7.68 0.82
N ALA A 94 18.84 -8.04 0.46
CA ALA A 94 18.24 -7.63 -0.81
C ALA A 94 18.01 -6.11 -0.86
N ALA A 95 17.58 -5.51 0.26
CA ALA A 95 17.45 -4.07 0.40
C ALA A 95 18.80 -3.37 0.18
N ARG A 96 19.87 -3.83 0.83
CA ARG A 96 21.23 -3.29 0.62
C ARG A 96 21.68 -3.39 -0.84
N ALA A 97 21.45 -4.54 -1.47
CA ALA A 97 21.81 -4.74 -2.87
C ALA A 97 21.02 -3.82 -3.82
N ALA A 98 19.71 -3.66 -3.58
CA ALA A 98 18.86 -2.76 -4.36
C ALA A 98 19.24 -1.29 -4.17
N ILE A 99 19.53 -0.85 -2.95
CA ILE A 99 20.02 0.50 -2.66
C ILE A 99 21.34 0.75 -3.40
N ALA A 100 22.33 -0.13 -3.25
CA ALA A 100 23.63 0.01 -3.89
C ALA A 100 23.52 0.07 -5.44
N ARG A 101 22.52 -0.59 -6.02
CA ARG A 101 22.33 -0.65 -7.46
C ARG A 101 21.53 0.51 -8.05
N TYR A 102 20.49 0.99 -7.37
CA TYR A 102 19.48 1.85 -7.98
C TYR A 102 19.41 3.26 -7.38
N ASP A 103 19.81 3.47 -6.12
CA ASP A 103 19.50 4.70 -5.38
C ASP A 103 20.07 5.99 -6.03
N GLN A 104 21.19 5.87 -6.74
CA GLN A 104 21.88 6.98 -7.39
C GLN A 104 21.24 7.46 -8.70
N ASP A 105 20.32 6.68 -9.29
CA ASP A 105 19.63 7.03 -10.54
C ASP A 105 18.11 7.04 -10.32
N VAL A 106 17.52 8.23 -10.40
CA VAL A 106 16.10 8.47 -10.18
C VAL A 106 15.22 7.69 -11.17
N ASN A 107 15.64 7.54 -12.41
CA ASN A 107 14.88 6.79 -13.42
C ASN A 107 15.00 5.29 -13.16
N ALA A 108 16.21 4.81 -12.88
CA ALA A 108 16.45 3.41 -12.61
C ALA A 108 15.71 2.94 -11.35
N ARG A 109 15.75 3.71 -10.25
CA ARG A 109 15.03 3.36 -9.01
C ARG A 109 13.52 3.37 -9.18
N THR A 110 12.98 4.31 -9.97
CA THR A 110 11.53 4.39 -10.24
C THR A 110 11.07 3.20 -11.06
N ALA A 111 11.76 2.91 -12.18
CA ALA A 111 11.43 1.78 -13.04
C ALA A 111 11.56 0.44 -12.30
N TRP A 112 12.60 0.30 -11.49
CA TRP A 112 12.79 -0.89 -10.66
C TRP A 112 11.65 -1.07 -9.65
N ALA A 113 11.31 -0.04 -8.87
CA ALA A 113 10.25 -0.12 -7.86
C ALA A 113 8.86 -0.44 -8.47
N GLN A 114 8.56 0.16 -9.63
CA GLN A 114 7.34 -0.11 -10.40
C GLN A 114 7.28 -1.57 -10.87
N SER A 115 8.40 -2.09 -11.38
CA SER A 115 8.52 -3.50 -11.78
C SER A 115 8.41 -4.45 -10.59
N GLU A 116 9.07 -4.14 -9.48
CA GLU A 116 9.11 -4.99 -8.26
C GLU A 116 7.71 -5.15 -7.65
N LEU A 117 6.95 -4.05 -7.57
CA LEU A 117 5.64 -4.03 -6.91
C LEU A 117 4.46 -4.22 -7.88
N GLY A 118 4.71 -4.30 -9.19
CA GLY A 118 3.65 -4.40 -10.19
C GLY A 118 2.75 -3.15 -10.26
N MET A 119 3.32 -1.99 -9.93
CA MET A 119 2.63 -0.71 -9.78
C MET A 119 3.22 0.33 -10.74
N ARG A 120 2.49 1.42 -11.01
CA ARG A 120 2.93 2.46 -11.97
C ARG A 120 2.95 3.88 -11.41
N GLN A 121 2.49 4.06 -10.19
CA GLN A 121 2.50 5.34 -9.50
C GLN A 121 3.87 5.62 -8.88
N THR A 122 4.03 6.78 -8.25
CA THR A 122 5.26 7.23 -7.59
C THR A 122 5.11 7.25 -6.07
N VAL A 123 3.91 7.43 -5.54
CA VAL A 123 3.57 7.29 -4.12
C VAL A 123 3.26 5.83 -3.80
N GLY A 124 3.90 5.28 -2.77
CA GLY A 124 3.80 3.87 -2.43
C GLY A 124 2.38 3.47 -2.01
N TYR A 125 1.94 3.98 -0.87
CA TYR A 125 0.69 3.55 -0.23
C TYR A 125 -0.52 4.38 -0.65
N LEU A 126 -0.58 4.72 -1.94
CA LEU A 126 -1.74 5.36 -2.57
C LEU A 126 -2.23 4.50 -3.73
N VAL A 127 -3.52 4.13 -3.68
CA VAL A 127 -4.13 3.28 -4.71
C VAL A 127 -4.75 4.20 -5.75
N PRO A 128 -4.33 4.12 -7.01
CA PRO A 128 -4.95 4.95 -8.04
C PRO A 128 -6.31 4.36 -8.40
N ARG A 129 -7.34 5.19 -8.53
CA ARG A 129 -8.72 4.78 -8.88
C ARG A 129 -8.80 3.85 -10.10
N ARG A 130 -7.93 4.07 -11.09
CA ARG A 130 -7.85 3.26 -12.32
C ARG A 130 -7.50 1.79 -12.08
N LEU A 131 -6.89 1.47 -10.93
CA LEU A 131 -6.52 0.10 -10.56
C LEU A 131 -7.75 -0.72 -10.13
N PHE A 132 -8.79 -0.06 -9.62
CA PHE A 132 -10.06 -0.67 -9.26
C PHE A 132 -11.21 0.07 -9.93
N PRO A 133 -11.46 -0.12 -11.24
CA PRO A 133 -12.47 0.62 -11.98
C PRO A 133 -13.90 0.38 -11.46
N LYS A 134 -14.13 -0.76 -10.78
CA LYS A 134 -15.41 -1.13 -10.17
C LYS A 134 -15.50 -0.84 -8.66
N ALA A 135 -14.48 -0.24 -8.05
CA ALA A 135 -14.61 0.17 -6.65
C ALA A 135 -15.79 1.13 -6.49
N ARG A 136 -16.59 0.95 -5.44
CA ARG A 136 -17.73 1.82 -5.15
C ARG A 136 -17.29 3.03 -4.35
N HIS A 137 -16.47 2.79 -3.32
CA HIS A 137 -15.88 3.82 -2.48
C HIS A 137 -14.36 3.61 -2.37
N ILE A 138 -13.63 4.73 -2.39
CA ILE A 138 -12.23 4.81 -1.97
C ILE A 138 -12.18 5.93 -0.94
N ALA A 139 -11.90 5.58 0.31
CA ALA A 139 -11.88 6.49 1.44
C ALA A 139 -10.51 6.48 2.12
N TYR A 140 -10.19 7.58 2.79
CA TYR A 140 -8.90 7.79 3.45
C TYR A 140 -9.12 8.07 4.93
N HIS A 141 -8.50 7.27 5.80
CA HIS A 141 -8.55 7.49 7.24
C HIS A 141 -7.16 7.41 7.86
N ALA A 142 -6.83 8.45 8.63
CA ALA A 142 -5.54 8.60 9.31
C ALA A 142 -4.32 8.61 8.35
N VAL A 143 -4.47 9.09 7.12
CA VAL A 143 -3.34 9.20 6.18
C VAL A 143 -2.53 10.49 6.42
N GLY A 144 -1.36 10.34 7.05
CA GLY A 144 -0.40 11.42 7.27
C GLY A 144 0.35 11.78 5.99
N GLY A 145 0.82 13.02 5.95
CA GLY A 145 1.55 13.64 4.84
C GLY A 145 2.56 14.67 5.34
N MET A 146 3.36 14.32 6.33
CA MET A 146 4.37 15.23 6.87
C MET A 146 5.37 15.63 5.77
N SER A 147 5.55 16.94 5.58
CA SER A 147 6.40 17.49 4.51
C SER A 147 5.87 17.27 3.08
N LEU A 148 4.55 17.16 2.89
CA LEU A 148 3.92 17.13 1.55
C LEU A 148 4.37 18.29 0.66
N ASP A 149 4.62 19.46 1.24
CA ASP A 149 5.12 20.66 0.55
C ASP A 149 6.49 20.46 -0.10
N LYS A 150 7.27 19.49 0.38
CA LYS A 150 8.64 19.19 -0.09
C LYS A 150 8.69 18.06 -1.11
N LEU A 151 7.55 17.42 -1.41
CA LEU A 151 7.53 16.32 -2.37
C LEU A 151 7.87 16.80 -3.80
N PRO A 152 8.57 15.98 -4.59
CA PRO A 152 8.69 16.19 -6.03
C PRO A 152 7.33 16.40 -6.68
N ALA A 153 7.26 17.23 -7.73
CA ALA A 153 6.00 17.57 -8.40
C ALA A 153 5.18 16.33 -8.81
N ALA A 154 5.83 15.33 -9.40
CA ALA A 154 5.17 14.09 -9.83
C ALA A 154 4.47 13.33 -8.68
N MET A 155 5.01 13.37 -7.45
CA MET A 155 4.37 12.76 -6.29
C MET A 155 3.23 13.63 -5.75
N ARG A 156 3.40 14.96 -5.76
CA ARG A 156 2.33 15.88 -5.34
C ARG A 156 1.11 15.81 -6.24
N ASP A 157 1.30 15.55 -7.53
CA ASP A 157 0.19 15.38 -8.48
C ASP A 157 -0.61 14.08 -8.24
N GLU A 158 -0.05 13.12 -7.50
CA GLU A 158 -0.75 11.88 -7.13
C GLU A 158 -1.55 12.00 -5.83
N VAL A 159 -1.13 12.86 -4.89
CA VAL A 159 -1.72 13.01 -3.54
C VAL A 159 -2.93 13.93 -3.51
#